data_AF-A0A8W8JVX3-F1
#
_entry.id   AF-A0A8W8JVX3-F1
#
_cell.length_a   1.000
_cell.length_b   1.000
_cell.length_c   1.000
_cell.angle_alpha   90.00
_cell.angle_beta   90.00
_cell.angle_gamma   90.00
#
_symmetry.space_group_name_H-M   'P 1'
#
loop_
_entity.id
_entity.type
_entity.pdbx_description
1 polymer ?
#
loop_
_entity_poly.entity_id
_entity_poly.type
_entity_poly.pdbx_seq_one_letter_code
_entity_poly.pdbx_strand_id
1 'polypeptide(L)'
;MVRACCVVQCTNRDDSKGKEKGLHFFRFPKDVRKRRAWIRAINRKNFAPNEFSCICSEHFEFGWHSDDPDDANYAPTIFSYKEKTVDHEREERVSRRNLQKEFEESKERAREQENRSLSFSMFAHSYSKDKEEEMISDLAAPMTEIEDDVETGVRLTRDIGVQCDPDPLLQENMRLKLELRRMQDNKWSVSKIKDDDAMTKFYTGLPSFAVFLWLFNYLAPKCEKMVYWRGSSSTPDERTRSRRCMALDPIDQFLATMMRLKVGLYVQDMAERFGVSVGAFSQYFTTWVCLLYKELKELNPFPSRDVIQRNMPAIIITDVFCLVLDNKP
;
A
#
# COMPACT_ATOMS: atom_id res chain seq x y z
N MET A 1 57.17 31.79 7.57
CA MET A 1 56.76 30.86 8.63
C MET A 1 55.97 29.73 7.99
N VAL A 2 56.39 28.47 8.17
CA VAL A 2 55.74 27.28 7.60
C VAL A 2 54.44 27.00 8.37
N ARG A 3 53.34 26.72 7.66
CA ARG A 3 52.05 26.37 8.29
C ARG A 3 52.07 24.89 8.67
N ALA A 4 51.45 24.54 9.79
CA ALA A 4 51.30 23.16 10.22
C ALA A 4 49.82 22.80 10.33
N CYS A 5 49.49 21.53 10.07
CA CYS A 5 48.13 21.03 10.29
C CYS A 5 47.75 21.18 11.77
N CYS A 6 46.54 21.68 12.05
CA CYS A 6 46.06 21.88 13.42
C CYS A 6 45.43 20.64 14.05
N VAL A 7 45.28 19.55 13.28
CA VAL A 7 44.71 18.29 13.75
C VAL A 7 45.65 17.59 14.73
N VAL A 8 45.10 17.05 15.82
CA VAL A 8 45.85 16.37 16.87
C VAL A 8 46.60 15.16 16.28
N GLN A 9 47.87 15.00 16.65
CA GLN A 9 48.77 13.95 16.16
C GLN A 9 49.08 13.97 14.65
N CYS A 10 48.64 15.00 13.92
CA CYS A 10 49.10 15.24 12.56
C CYS A 10 50.44 15.99 12.57
N THR A 11 51.45 15.46 11.87
CA THR A 11 52.79 16.07 11.78
C THR A 11 53.02 16.80 10.45
N ASN A 12 52.01 16.86 9.59
CA ASN A 12 52.10 17.46 8.26
C ASN A 12 52.30 18.97 8.31
N ARG A 13 53.21 19.46 7.45
CA ARG A 13 53.60 20.86 7.33
C ARG A 13 53.60 21.31 5.88
N ASP A 14 53.28 22.57 5.66
CA ASP A 14 53.29 23.26 4.38
C ASP A 14 54.73 23.66 4.01
N ASP A 15 55.61 22.67 3.91
CA ASP A 15 57.00 22.78 3.50
C ASP A 15 57.26 21.99 2.21
N SER A 16 58.51 21.99 1.71
CA SER A 16 58.88 21.26 0.49
C SER A 16 58.57 19.77 0.59
N LYS A 17 58.71 19.14 1.76
CA LYS A 17 58.42 17.72 1.97
C LYS A 17 56.91 17.45 1.91
N GLY A 18 56.09 18.35 2.46
CA GLY A 18 54.64 18.28 2.33
C GLY A 18 54.17 18.39 0.88
N LYS A 19 54.82 19.25 0.09
CA LYS A 19 54.54 19.39 -1.35
C LYS A 19 54.95 18.17 -2.17
N GLU A 20 56.10 17.58 -1.87
CA GLU A 20 56.55 16.31 -2.48
C GLU A 20 55.55 15.16 -2.22
N LYS A 21 54.86 15.18 -1.07
CA LYS A 21 53.78 14.24 -0.74
C LYS A 21 52.41 14.60 -1.35
N GLY A 22 52.32 15.69 -2.12
CA GLY A 22 51.06 16.15 -2.72
C GLY A 22 50.04 16.68 -1.71
N LEU A 23 50.47 17.16 -0.54
CA LEU A 23 49.56 17.65 0.49
C LEU A 23 49.08 19.07 0.19
N HIS A 24 47.77 19.27 0.32
CA HIS A 24 47.14 20.59 0.29
C HIS A 24 46.77 21.02 1.70
N PHE A 25 46.85 22.32 2.00
CA PHE A 25 46.52 22.87 3.31
C PHE A 25 45.35 23.84 3.20
N PHE A 26 44.20 23.43 3.74
CA PHE A 26 42.96 24.20 3.70
C PHE A 26 42.82 25.07 4.95
N ARG A 27 42.53 26.36 4.75
CA ARG A 27 42.21 27.27 5.86
C ARG A 27 40.78 27.05 6.33
N PHE A 28 40.50 27.46 7.57
CA PHE A 28 39.12 27.42 8.06
C PHE A 28 38.20 28.29 7.21
N PRO A 29 37.05 27.76 6.76
CA PRO A 29 36.07 28.51 5.99
C PRO A 29 35.62 29.81 6.67
N LYS A 30 35.25 30.80 5.86
CA LYS A 30 34.60 32.04 6.31
C LYS A 30 33.14 31.80 6.70
N ASP A 31 32.49 30.85 6.03
CA ASP A 31 31.13 30.43 6.35
C ASP A 31 31.05 29.89 7.79
N VAL A 32 30.13 30.45 8.57
CA VAL A 32 30.00 30.17 10.00
C VAL A 32 29.53 28.73 10.25
N ARG A 33 28.65 28.18 9.41
CA ARG A 33 28.13 26.80 9.55
C ARG A 33 29.22 25.78 9.25
N LYS A 34 29.93 25.94 8.12
CA LYS A 34 31.03 25.06 7.71
C LYS A 34 32.19 25.13 8.70
N ARG A 35 32.56 26.34 9.14
CA ARG A 35 33.58 26.54 10.18
C ARG A 35 33.22 25.82 11.47
N ARG A 36 31.97 25.90 11.95
CA ARG A 36 31.52 25.15 13.13
C ARG A 36 31.56 23.64 12.91
N ALA A 37 31.24 23.15 11.71
CA ALA A 37 31.37 21.72 11.38
C ALA A 37 32.83 21.26 11.50
N TRP A 38 33.78 22.01 10.95
CA TRP A 38 35.21 21.69 11.03
C TRP A 38 35.75 21.72 12.47
N ILE A 39 35.36 22.72 13.27
CA ILE A 39 35.75 22.80 14.69
C ILE A 39 35.22 21.60 15.47
N ARG A 40 33.94 21.23 15.25
CA ARG A 40 33.33 20.04 15.87
C ARG A 40 34.02 18.76 15.44
N ALA A 41 34.39 18.64 14.16
CA ALA A 41 35.08 17.46 13.64
C ALA A 41 36.44 17.24 14.32
N ILE A 42 37.23 18.30 14.53
CA ILE A 42 38.50 18.22 15.26
C ILE A 42 38.29 17.80 16.72
N ASN A 43 37.15 18.16 17.32
CA ASN A 43 36.73 17.74 18.66
C ASN A 43 37.82 17.93 19.75
N ARG A 44 38.56 19.05 19.66
CA ARG A 44 39.61 19.40 20.64
C ARG A 44 39.05 20.38 21.66
N LYS A 45 39.19 20.07 22.95
CA LYS A 45 38.74 20.95 24.05
C LYS A 45 39.43 22.31 23.97
N ASN A 46 38.65 23.39 24.13
CA ASN A 46 39.09 24.79 24.12
C ASN A 46 39.87 25.22 22.86
N PHE A 47 39.65 24.55 21.72
CA PHE A 47 40.28 24.93 20.46
C PHE A 47 39.46 25.99 19.73
N ALA A 48 40.10 27.12 19.41
CA ALA A 48 39.56 28.15 18.53
C ALA A 48 40.55 28.37 17.37
N PRO A 49 40.13 28.18 16.10
CA PRO A 49 41.01 28.38 14.96
C PRO A 49 41.35 29.87 14.79
N ASN A 50 42.63 30.16 14.60
CA ASN A 50 43.13 31.49 14.24
C ASN A 50 43.32 31.61 12.71
N GLU A 51 43.78 32.77 12.23
CA GLU A 51 43.96 33.04 10.79
C GLU A 51 45.01 32.14 10.11
N PHE A 52 45.92 31.54 10.89
CA PHE A 52 46.96 30.65 10.41
C PHE A 52 46.61 29.17 10.58
N SER A 53 45.46 28.87 11.18
CA SER A 53 45.01 27.50 11.40
C SER A 53 44.59 26.87 10.08
N CYS A 54 45.17 25.71 9.77
CA CYS A 54 44.88 24.97 8.55
C CYS A 54 44.83 23.46 8.83
N ILE A 55 44.13 22.75 7.95
CA ILE A 55 43.98 21.29 7.97
C ILE A 55 44.56 20.76 6.67
N CYS A 56 45.41 19.72 6.73
CA CYS A 56 45.93 19.10 5.50
C CYS A 56 44.89 18.21 4.82
N SER A 57 45.08 17.97 3.52
CA SER A 57 44.19 17.18 2.66
C SER A 57 43.96 15.74 3.15
N GLU A 58 44.90 15.12 3.86
CA GLU A 58 44.73 13.77 4.42
C GLU A 58 43.52 13.59 5.35
N HIS A 59 42.97 14.69 5.89
CA HIS A 59 41.80 14.63 6.76
C HIS A 59 40.45 14.64 6.02
N PHE A 60 40.50 14.67 4.68
CA PHE A 60 39.33 14.67 3.80
C PHE A 60 39.40 13.48 2.84
N GLU A 61 38.26 12.88 2.50
CA GLU A 61 38.25 11.79 1.53
C GLU A 61 38.70 12.32 0.17
N PHE A 62 39.65 11.64 -0.45
CA PHE A 62 40.26 12.05 -1.73
C PHE A 62 40.98 13.41 -1.70
N GLY A 63 41.22 13.99 -0.52
CA GLY A 63 42.05 15.18 -0.37
C GLY A 63 41.39 16.52 -0.71
N TRP A 64 40.07 16.58 -0.86
CA TRP A 64 39.32 17.79 -1.18
C TRP A 64 38.09 17.96 -0.27
N HIS A 65 37.57 19.18 -0.15
CA HIS A 65 36.36 19.45 0.64
C HIS A 65 35.25 20.07 -0.22
N SER A 66 34.01 19.64 -0.02
CA SER A 66 32.84 20.18 -0.70
C SER A 66 32.26 21.40 0.02
N ASP A 67 31.63 22.31 -0.70
CA ASP A 67 30.86 23.41 -0.10
C ASP A 67 29.40 23.03 0.19
N ASP A 68 28.92 21.89 -0.33
CA ASP A 68 27.57 21.38 -0.10
C ASP A 68 27.43 20.75 1.30
N PRO A 69 26.49 21.19 2.14
CA PRO A 69 26.32 20.66 3.51
C PRO A 69 25.98 19.17 3.60
N ASP A 70 25.41 18.60 2.53
CA ASP A 70 24.98 17.20 2.46
C ASP A 70 26.07 16.25 1.93
N ASP A 71 27.23 16.81 1.54
CA ASP A 71 28.36 16.03 1.04
C ASP A 71 29.18 15.43 2.20
N ALA A 72 29.60 14.17 2.05
CA ALA A 72 30.46 13.49 3.02
C ALA A 72 31.78 14.25 3.27
N ASN A 73 32.28 14.97 2.26
CA ASN A 73 33.50 15.78 2.31
C ASN A 73 33.26 17.24 2.74
N TYR A 74 32.09 17.60 3.26
CA TYR A 74 31.82 18.96 3.75
C TYR A 74 32.73 19.37 4.93
N ALA A 75 33.13 18.40 5.74
CA ALA A 75 34.00 18.57 6.91
C ALA A 75 35.07 17.47 6.94
N PRO A 76 36.22 17.69 7.62
CA PRO A 76 37.23 16.64 7.75
C PRO A 76 36.65 15.46 8.55
N THR A 77 36.77 14.25 8.02
CA THR A 77 36.21 13.02 8.59
C THR A 77 37.30 12.03 9.04
N ILE A 78 38.49 12.11 8.46
CA ILE A 78 39.57 11.15 8.67
C ILE A 78 40.48 11.62 9.81
N PHE A 79 40.48 10.90 10.94
CA PHE A 79 41.32 11.20 12.11
C PHE A 79 41.92 9.91 12.69
N SER A 80 43.23 9.75 12.61
CA SER A 80 43.94 8.54 13.09
C SER A 80 43.69 8.24 14.58
N TYR A 81 43.62 9.27 15.43
CA TYR A 81 43.35 9.10 16.87
C TYR A 81 41.90 8.70 17.21
N LYS A 82 41.00 8.63 16.22
CA LYS A 82 39.60 8.20 16.40
C LYS A 82 39.35 6.77 15.92
N GLU A 83 40.35 6.06 15.40
CA GLU A 83 40.22 4.63 15.13
C GLU A 83 39.93 3.90 16.44
N LYS A 84 38.66 3.54 16.62
CA LYS A 84 38.28 2.62 17.70
C LYS A 84 38.75 1.24 17.26
N THR A 85 39.54 0.58 18.10
CA THR A 85 39.80 -0.86 17.97
C THR A 85 38.46 -1.58 17.90
N VAL A 86 38.19 -2.22 16.77
CA VAL A 86 36.96 -2.99 16.57
C VAL A 86 36.95 -4.13 17.58
N ASP A 87 35.98 -4.11 18.49
CA ASP A 87 35.74 -5.21 19.43
C ASP A 87 35.07 -6.34 18.64
N HIS A 88 35.89 -7.17 18.01
CA HIS A 88 35.46 -8.29 17.17
C HIS A 88 34.50 -9.24 17.91
N GLU A 89 34.68 -9.42 19.22
CA GLU A 89 33.76 -10.25 20.01
C GLU A 89 32.36 -9.62 20.11
N ARG A 90 32.29 -8.30 20.27
CA ARG A 90 31.01 -7.58 20.27
C ARG A 90 30.32 -7.66 18.91
N GLU A 91 31.06 -7.50 17.82
CA GLU A 91 30.50 -7.63 16.47
C GLU A 91 29.99 -9.04 16.19
N GLU A 92 30.75 -10.07 16.57
CA GLU A 92 30.29 -11.47 16.45
C GLU A 92 29.04 -11.76 17.29
N ARG A 93 28.93 -11.17 18.49
CA ARG A 93 27.72 -11.30 19.33
C ARG A 93 26.50 -10.65 18.67
N VAL A 94 26.68 -9.48 18.05
CA VAL A 94 25.61 -8.78 17.31
C VAL A 94 25.23 -9.56 16.05
N SER A 95 26.21 -10.04 15.29
CA SER A 95 25.99 -10.84 14.08
C SER A 95 25.21 -12.12 14.39
N ARG A 96 25.61 -12.87 15.43
CA ARG A 96 24.87 -14.06 15.88
C ARG A 96 23.41 -13.76 16.24
N ARG A 97 23.17 -12.66 16.97
CA ARG A 97 21.80 -12.24 17.34
C ARG A 97 20.98 -11.88 16.10
N ASN A 98 21.56 -11.19 15.13
CA ASN A 98 20.88 -10.80 13.89
C ASN A 98 20.52 -12.03 13.06
N LEU A 99 21.46 -12.96 12.88
CA LEU A 99 21.21 -14.23 12.17
C LEU A 99 20.09 -15.04 12.83
N GLN A 100 20.07 -15.10 14.16
CA GLN A 100 19.02 -15.81 14.88
C GLN A 100 17.65 -15.15 14.70
N LYS A 101 17.60 -13.82 14.72
CA LYS A 101 16.39 -13.05 14.46
C LYS A 101 15.89 -13.25 13.01
N GLU A 102 16.78 -13.20 12.03
CA GLU A 102 16.45 -13.47 10.62
C GLU A 102 15.90 -14.89 10.44
N PHE A 103 16.49 -15.88 11.11
CA PHE A 103 15.99 -17.25 11.10
C PHE A 103 14.58 -17.35 11.70
N GLU A 104 14.34 -16.71 12.85
CA GLU A 104 13.02 -16.67 13.49
C GLU A 104 11.97 -16.00 12.58
N GLU A 105 12.30 -14.85 11.99
CA GLU A 105 11.46 -14.12 11.04
C GLU A 105 11.19 -14.95 9.76
N SER A 106 12.17 -15.74 9.29
CA SER A 106 11.98 -16.63 8.14
C SER A 106 11.04 -17.79 8.45
N LYS A 107 11.13 -18.34 9.66
CA LYS A 107 10.26 -19.42 10.14
C LYS A 107 8.83 -18.94 10.34
N GLU A 108 8.65 -17.71 10.82
CA GLU A 108 7.34 -17.07 10.94
C GLU A 108 6.71 -16.82 9.56
N ARG A 109 7.49 -16.29 8.60
CA ARG A 109 7.04 -16.14 7.20
C ARG A 109 6.64 -17.47 6.55
N ALA A 110 7.41 -18.53 6.80
CA ALA A 110 7.09 -19.87 6.29
C ALA A 110 5.77 -20.39 6.89
N ARG A 111 5.55 -20.21 8.20
CA ARG A 111 4.29 -20.56 8.87
C ARG A 111 3.10 -19.74 8.36
N GLU A 112 3.28 -18.45 8.11
CA GLU A 112 2.23 -17.62 7.51
C GLU A 112 1.89 -18.07 6.09
N GLN A 113 2.90 -18.45 5.30
CA GLN A 113 2.70 -18.99 3.95
C GLN A 113 1.97 -20.35 3.99
N GLU A 114 2.36 -21.22 4.93
CA GLU A 114 1.69 -22.50 5.15
C GLU A 114 0.24 -22.28 5.61
N ASN A 115 -0.01 -21.40 6.58
CA ASN A 115 -1.36 -21.01 7.02
C ASN A 115 -2.19 -20.40 5.89
N ARG A 116 -1.59 -19.59 5.00
CA ARG A 116 -2.27 -19.07 3.79
C ARG A 116 -2.60 -20.20 2.81
N SER A 117 -1.71 -21.18 2.65
CA SER A 117 -1.95 -22.33 1.78
C SER A 117 -3.04 -23.24 2.33
N LEU A 118 -3.04 -23.48 3.65
CA LEU A 118 -4.07 -24.23 4.36
C LEU A 118 -5.41 -23.48 4.35
N SER A 119 -5.39 -22.16 4.51
CA SER A 119 -6.57 -21.31 4.37
C SER A 119 -7.13 -21.38 2.95
N PHE A 120 -6.28 -21.34 1.91
CA PHE A 120 -6.70 -21.49 0.53
C PHE A 120 -7.24 -22.90 0.22
N SER A 121 -6.63 -23.95 0.75
CA SER A 121 -7.11 -25.34 0.63
C SER A 121 -8.44 -25.55 1.36
N MET A 122 -8.57 -25.07 2.60
CA MET A 122 -9.82 -25.11 3.37
C MET A 122 -10.93 -24.32 2.69
N PHE A 123 -10.60 -23.17 2.09
CA PHE A 123 -11.50 -22.39 1.24
C PHE A 123 -11.91 -23.17 -0.01
N ALA A 124 -10.99 -23.77 -0.76
CA ALA A 124 -11.31 -24.58 -1.94
C ALA A 124 -12.20 -25.79 -1.63
N HIS A 125 -12.03 -26.41 -0.45
CA HIS A 125 -12.87 -27.51 0.02
C HIS A 125 -14.26 -27.04 0.51
N SER A 126 -14.37 -25.84 1.09
CA SER A 126 -15.68 -25.22 1.42
C SER A 126 -16.53 -25.02 0.17
N TYR A 127 -15.93 -24.60 -0.95
CA TYR A 127 -16.65 -24.37 -2.21
C TYR A 127 -17.04 -25.66 -2.96
N SER A 128 -16.51 -26.82 -2.53
CA SER A 128 -16.86 -28.11 -3.13
C SER A 128 -18.03 -28.80 -2.41
N LYS A 129 -18.49 -28.28 -1.26
CA LYS A 129 -19.48 -28.95 -0.41
C LYS A 129 -20.87 -28.30 -0.41
N ASP A 130 -21.02 -27.09 -0.94
CA ASP A 130 -22.31 -26.35 -0.88
C ASP A 130 -23.31 -26.75 -1.99
N LYS A 131 -23.07 -27.85 -2.72
CA LYS A 131 -24.04 -28.36 -3.71
C LYS A 131 -25.16 -29.23 -3.13
N GLU A 132 -25.15 -29.56 -1.84
CA GLU A 132 -26.16 -30.48 -1.26
C GLU A 132 -26.99 -29.88 -0.12
N GLU A 133 -26.64 -28.72 0.47
CA GLU A 133 -27.34 -28.21 1.67
C GLU A 133 -28.31 -27.03 1.43
N GLU A 134 -28.33 -26.38 0.25
CA GLU A 134 -29.31 -25.32 -0.07
C GLU A 134 -30.52 -25.79 -0.92
N MET A 135 -30.86 -27.08 -0.89
CA MET A 135 -32.12 -27.59 -1.47
C MET A 135 -33.04 -28.27 -0.43
N ILE A 136 -32.93 -27.88 0.84
CA ILE A 136 -33.85 -28.32 1.91
C ILE A 136 -34.15 -27.13 2.85
N SER A 137 -34.89 -26.13 2.39
CA SER A 137 -35.60 -25.22 3.33
C SER A 137 -36.87 -24.57 2.78
N ASP A 138 -37.23 -24.76 1.51
CA ASP A 138 -38.33 -23.99 0.88
C ASP A 138 -39.58 -24.78 0.51
N LEU A 139 -39.83 -25.94 1.13
CA LEU A 139 -41.17 -26.55 1.14
C LEU A 139 -41.67 -26.81 2.55
N ALA A 140 -42.06 -25.74 3.24
CA ALA A 140 -43.01 -25.82 4.34
C ALA A 140 -44.28 -25.04 3.96
N ALA A 141 -45.16 -25.70 3.22
CA ALA A 141 -46.60 -25.43 3.18
C ALA A 141 -47.35 -26.77 3.11
N PRO A 142 -48.53 -26.88 3.76
CA PRO A 142 -48.98 -28.10 4.40
C PRO A 142 -49.68 -29.03 3.40
N MET A 143 -49.20 -30.27 3.31
CA MET A 143 -49.99 -31.36 2.75
C MET A 143 -50.54 -32.20 3.90
N THR A 144 -51.86 -32.21 3.96
CA THR A 144 -52.67 -33.22 4.64
C THR A 144 -52.27 -34.61 4.15
N GLU A 145 -51.64 -35.40 5.00
CA GLU A 145 -51.68 -36.86 4.91
C GLU A 145 -52.45 -37.36 6.12
N ILE A 146 -53.71 -37.70 5.86
CA ILE A 146 -54.42 -38.73 6.62
C ILE A 146 -53.95 -40.03 5.98
N GLU A 147 -53.25 -40.86 6.74
CA GLU A 147 -53.35 -42.31 6.64
C GLU A 147 -53.05 -42.91 8.03
N ASP A 148 -53.89 -43.86 8.39
CA ASP A 148 -54.16 -44.36 9.74
C ASP A 148 -53.08 -45.33 10.29
N ASP A 149 -53.05 -45.44 11.62
CA ASP A 149 -52.90 -46.68 12.42
C ASP A 149 -51.98 -46.55 13.64
N VAL A 150 -52.50 -45.98 14.75
CA VAL A 150 -52.37 -46.56 16.10
C VAL A 150 -53.60 -46.17 16.94
N GLU A 151 -54.39 -47.16 17.32
CA GLU A 151 -55.51 -47.07 18.25
C GLU A 151 -55.05 -46.57 19.63
N THR A 152 -55.20 -45.27 19.87
CA THR A 152 -55.31 -44.71 21.22
C THR A 152 -56.58 -43.88 21.30
N GLY A 153 -57.54 -44.38 22.08
CA GLY A 153 -58.86 -43.79 22.26
C GLY A 153 -58.84 -42.44 22.99
N VAL A 154 -58.37 -41.39 22.30
CA VAL A 154 -58.55 -39.99 22.72
C VAL A 154 -59.46 -39.32 21.70
N ARG A 155 -60.67 -39.01 22.13
CA ARG A 155 -61.68 -38.30 21.34
C ARG A 155 -61.27 -36.82 21.28
N LEU A 156 -60.39 -36.45 20.36
CA LEU A 156 -60.12 -35.06 20.01
C LEU A 156 -61.34 -34.52 19.26
N THR A 157 -62.12 -33.65 19.91
CA THR A 157 -63.08 -32.80 19.20
C THR A 157 -62.26 -31.93 18.25
N ARG A 158 -62.38 -32.20 16.95
CA ARG A 158 -61.78 -31.39 15.90
C ARG A 158 -62.54 -30.06 15.88
N ASP A 159 -62.08 -29.11 16.68
CA ASP A 159 -62.50 -27.73 16.52
C ASP A 159 -62.14 -27.33 15.10
N ILE A 160 -63.18 -26.97 14.34
CA ILE A 160 -63.05 -26.43 12.99
C ILE A 160 -62.18 -25.19 13.13
N GLY A 161 -60.91 -25.32 12.75
CA GLY A 161 -59.93 -24.25 12.84
C GLY A 161 -60.49 -23.04 12.11
N VAL A 162 -60.90 -22.03 12.88
CA VAL A 162 -61.11 -20.69 12.36
C VAL A 162 -59.79 -20.31 11.74
N GLN A 163 -59.78 -20.20 10.41
CA GLN A 163 -58.63 -19.72 9.67
C GLN A 163 -58.50 -18.24 10.04
N CYS A 164 -57.76 -17.95 11.11
CA CYS A 164 -57.45 -16.59 11.47
C CYS A 164 -56.64 -16.00 10.31
N ASP A 165 -57.13 -14.92 9.72
CA ASP A 165 -56.34 -14.14 8.77
C ASP A 165 -54.98 -13.85 9.42
N PRO A 166 -53.87 -14.07 8.69
CA PRO A 166 -52.55 -13.79 9.24
C PRO A 166 -52.50 -12.34 9.72
N ASP A 167 -51.92 -12.12 10.91
CA ASP A 167 -51.83 -10.80 11.53
C ASP A 167 -51.40 -9.76 10.46
N PRO A 168 -52.18 -8.68 10.24
CA PRO A 168 -51.83 -7.63 9.29
C PRO A 168 -50.41 -7.08 9.47
N LEU A 169 -49.88 -7.10 10.70
CA LEU A 169 -48.50 -6.71 11.00
C LEU A 169 -47.46 -7.73 10.51
N LEU A 170 -47.77 -9.03 10.51
CA LEU A 170 -46.90 -10.07 9.95
C LEU A 170 -46.87 -9.98 8.43
N GLN A 171 -48.03 -9.73 7.80
CA GLN A 171 -48.13 -9.57 6.36
C GLN A 171 -47.37 -8.32 5.87
N GLU A 172 -47.51 -7.20 6.58
CA GLU A 172 -46.77 -5.97 6.29
C GLU A 172 -45.27 -6.12 6.53
N ASN A 173 -44.84 -6.82 7.59
CA ASN A 173 -43.43 -7.14 7.80
C ASN A 173 -42.83 -7.97 6.67
N MET A 174 -43.60 -8.94 6.16
CA MET A 174 -43.15 -9.78 5.06
C MET A 174 -43.04 -8.97 3.76
N ARG A 175 -44.00 -8.08 3.50
CA ARG A 175 -43.97 -7.12 2.38
C ARG A 175 -42.76 -6.18 2.47
N LEU A 176 -42.54 -5.55 3.62
CA LEU A 176 -41.42 -4.63 3.83
C LEU A 176 -40.06 -5.34 3.71
N LYS A 177 -39.95 -6.59 4.19
CA LYS A 177 -38.74 -7.41 4.01
C LYS A 177 -38.49 -7.73 2.53
N LEU A 178 -39.52 -7.99 1.74
CA LEU A 178 -39.39 -8.22 0.29
C LEU A 178 -38.98 -6.93 -0.45
N GLU A 179 -39.57 -5.79 -0.09
CA GLU A 179 -39.18 -4.49 -0.66
C GLU A 179 -37.74 -4.12 -0.32
N LEU A 180 -37.29 -4.35 0.93
CA LEU A 180 -35.90 -4.14 1.33
C LEU A 180 -34.94 -5.02 0.52
N ARG A 181 -35.25 -6.31 0.33
CA ARG A 181 -34.44 -7.20 -0.51
C ARG A 181 -34.37 -6.69 -1.94
N ARG A 182 -35.50 -6.29 -2.52
CA ARG A 182 -35.57 -5.77 -3.89
C ARG A 182 -34.76 -4.48 -4.06
N MET A 183 -34.77 -3.61 -3.06
CA MET A 183 -33.99 -2.36 -3.06
C MET A 183 -32.49 -2.64 -2.88
N GLN A 184 -32.12 -3.60 -2.03
CA GLN A 184 -30.73 -4.05 -1.88
C GLN A 184 -30.20 -4.74 -3.14
N ASP A 185 -31.05 -5.47 -3.87
CA ASP A 185 -30.68 -6.13 -5.12
C ASP A 185 -30.32 -5.15 -6.25
N ASN A 186 -30.74 -3.89 -6.17
CA ASN A 186 -30.40 -2.90 -7.18
C ASN A 186 -29.03 -2.27 -6.97
N LYS A 187 -28.46 -2.35 -5.76
CA LYS A 187 -27.15 -1.76 -5.46
C LYS A 187 -26.03 -2.70 -5.92
N TRP A 188 -25.10 -2.17 -6.71
CA TRP A 188 -23.91 -2.93 -7.12
C TRP A 188 -22.95 -3.12 -5.95
N SER A 189 -22.50 -4.37 -5.79
CA SER A 189 -21.44 -4.79 -4.89
C SER A 189 -20.77 -6.05 -5.43
N VAL A 190 -19.70 -6.47 -4.78
CA VAL A 190 -18.99 -7.73 -5.07
C VAL A 190 -19.90 -8.95 -5.04
N SER A 191 -20.97 -8.92 -4.24
CA SER A 191 -21.97 -9.98 -4.20
C SER A 191 -22.59 -10.29 -5.56
N LYS A 192 -22.64 -9.32 -6.49
CA LYS A 192 -23.22 -9.49 -7.85
C LYS A 192 -22.34 -10.30 -8.80
N ILE A 193 -21.04 -10.40 -8.55
CA ILE A 193 -20.11 -11.19 -9.37
C ILE A 193 -19.55 -12.40 -8.61
N LYS A 194 -19.91 -12.52 -7.34
CA LYS A 194 -19.49 -13.62 -6.48
C LYS A 194 -19.94 -14.93 -7.10
N ASP A 195 -19.02 -15.87 -7.22
CA ASP A 195 -19.27 -17.23 -7.72
C ASP A 195 -19.70 -17.29 -9.20
N ASP A 196 -19.55 -16.19 -9.94
CA ASP A 196 -19.81 -16.11 -11.38
C ASP A 196 -18.55 -15.63 -12.12
N ASP A 197 -17.80 -16.61 -12.65
CA ASP A 197 -16.58 -16.35 -13.41
C ASP A 197 -16.85 -15.63 -14.73
N ALA A 198 -18.01 -15.86 -15.35
CA ALA A 198 -18.38 -15.20 -16.60
C ALA A 198 -18.65 -13.71 -16.36
N MET A 199 -19.43 -13.39 -15.33
CA MET A 199 -19.67 -12.01 -14.90
C MET A 199 -18.38 -11.34 -14.41
N THR A 200 -17.57 -12.03 -13.62
CA THR A 200 -16.28 -11.51 -13.17
C THR A 200 -15.40 -11.16 -14.36
N LYS A 201 -15.28 -12.04 -15.35
CA LYS A 201 -14.49 -11.79 -16.56
C LYS A 201 -15.04 -10.66 -17.40
N PHE A 202 -16.36 -10.59 -17.55
CA PHE A 202 -17.01 -9.52 -18.29
C PHE A 202 -16.72 -8.14 -17.66
N TYR A 203 -16.95 -8.02 -16.35
CA TYR A 203 -16.85 -6.75 -15.64
C TYR A 203 -15.43 -6.36 -15.26
N THR A 204 -14.57 -7.29 -14.89
CA THR A 204 -13.22 -6.96 -14.38
C THR A 204 -12.11 -7.28 -15.38
N GLY A 205 -12.38 -8.15 -16.36
CA GLY A 205 -11.36 -8.69 -17.25
C GLY A 205 -10.51 -9.81 -16.65
N LEU A 206 -10.67 -10.09 -15.36
CA LEU A 206 -9.98 -11.18 -14.67
C LEU A 206 -10.66 -12.52 -14.99
N PRO A 207 -9.91 -13.62 -15.09
CA PRO A 207 -10.43 -14.88 -15.61
C PRO A 207 -11.48 -15.56 -14.71
N SER A 208 -11.46 -15.30 -13.40
CA SER A 208 -12.38 -15.89 -12.42
C SER A 208 -12.53 -15.01 -11.18
N PHE A 209 -13.58 -15.25 -10.40
CA PHE A 209 -13.79 -14.58 -9.11
C PHE A 209 -12.65 -14.87 -8.13
N ALA A 210 -12.08 -16.08 -8.18
CA ALA A 210 -10.91 -16.44 -7.40
C ALA A 210 -9.69 -15.55 -7.68
N VAL A 211 -9.43 -15.21 -8.96
CA VAL A 211 -8.32 -14.32 -9.34
C VAL A 211 -8.60 -12.88 -8.93
N PHE A 212 -9.86 -12.43 -9.05
CA PHE A 212 -10.28 -11.14 -8.50
C PHE A 212 -10.00 -11.02 -7.01
N LEU A 213 -10.42 -12.01 -6.23
CA LEU A 213 -10.25 -12.01 -4.78
C LEU A 213 -8.76 -12.15 -4.38
N TRP A 214 -8.00 -12.97 -5.11
CA TRP A 214 -6.56 -13.10 -4.90
C TRP A 214 -5.83 -11.75 -5.08
N LEU A 215 -6.13 -11.04 -6.18
CA LEU A 215 -5.53 -9.74 -6.45
C LEU A 215 -5.96 -8.71 -5.40
N PHE A 216 -7.23 -8.70 -5.02
CA PHE A 216 -7.70 -7.83 -3.94
C PHE A 216 -6.99 -8.11 -2.62
N ASN A 217 -6.83 -9.38 -2.22
CA ASN A 217 -6.15 -9.76 -0.98
C ASN A 217 -4.65 -9.37 -0.97
N TYR A 218 -4.02 -9.33 -2.14
CA TYR A 218 -2.66 -8.78 -2.28
C TYR A 218 -2.62 -7.26 -2.05
N LEU A 219 -3.65 -6.54 -2.48
CA LEU A 219 -3.74 -5.08 -2.37
C LEU A 219 -4.29 -4.61 -1.01
N ALA A 220 -5.16 -5.39 -0.36
CA ALA A 220 -5.86 -5.07 0.88
C ALA A 220 -4.96 -4.49 2.00
N PRO A 221 -3.80 -5.09 2.37
CA PRO A 221 -2.94 -4.52 3.41
C PRO A 221 -2.30 -3.18 3.00
N LYS A 222 -2.21 -2.91 1.70
CA LYS A 222 -1.68 -1.66 1.13
C LYS A 222 -2.74 -0.56 1.12
N CYS A 223 -4.02 -0.94 1.10
CA CYS A 223 -5.16 -0.03 1.23
C CYS A 223 -5.24 0.65 2.61
N GLU A 224 -4.71 0.03 3.68
CA GLU A 224 -4.74 0.63 5.02
C GLU A 224 -3.97 1.96 5.12
N LYS A 225 -2.96 2.13 4.26
CA LYS A 225 -2.13 3.35 4.17
C LYS A 225 -2.58 4.30 3.07
N MET A 226 -3.67 3.97 2.37
CA MET A 226 -4.14 4.70 1.19
C MET A 226 -4.75 6.05 1.57
N VAL A 227 -4.22 7.11 0.96
CA VAL A 227 -4.75 8.48 1.08
C VAL A 227 -5.61 8.76 -0.14
N TYR A 228 -6.91 8.99 0.07
CA TYR A 228 -7.84 9.29 -1.01
C TYR A 228 -7.54 10.63 -1.67
N TRP A 229 -7.55 10.61 -2.99
CA TRP A 229 -7.31 11.78 -3.83
C TRP A 229 -8.30 12.90 -3.51
N ARG A 230 -7.79 14.12 -3.30
CA ARG A 230 -8.60 15.31 -2.96
C ARG A 230 -8.43 16.47 -3.94
N GLY A 231 -7.70 16.28 -5.04
CA GLY A 231 -7.36 17.31 -6.03
C GLY A 231 -5.87 17.68 -6.01
N SER A 232 -5.40 18.30 -7.09
CA SER A 232 -3.98 18.58 -7.33
C SER A 232 -3.31 19.45 -6.25
N SER A 233 -4.06 20.39 -5.70
CA SER A 233 -3.63 21.44 -4.75
C SER A 233 -4.10 21.20 -3.30
N SER A 234 -4.76 20.08 -3.02
CA SER A 234 -5.48 19.86 -1.75
C SER A 234 -5.30 18.46 -1.15
N THR A 235 -4.38 17.65 -1.67
CA THR A 235 -3.92 16.43 -0.99
C THR A 235 -3.20 16.84 0.30
N PRO A 236 -3.74 16.53 1.49
CA PRO A 236 -3.16 16.98 2.74
C PRO A 236 -1.79 16.34 2.95
N ASP A 237 -0.87 17.11 3.51
CA ASP A 237 0.32 16.58 4.20
C ASP A 237 -0.14 15.59 5.30
N GLU A 238 0.72 14.64 5.65
CA GLU A 238 0.45 13.37 6.36
C GLU A 238 -0.33 13.50 7.70
N ARG A 239 -0.50 14.74 8.18
CA ARG A 239 -1.05 15.14 9.48
C ARG A 239 -2.56 15.45 9.51
N THR A 240 -3.25 15.62 8.38
CA THR A 240 -4.70 15.91 8.38
C THR A 240 -5.52 14.71 7.92
N ARG A 241 -5.45 13.62 8.70
CA ARG A 241 -6.27 12.41 8.53
C ARG A 241 -7.72 12.66 8.94
N SER A 242 -8.43 13.50 8.19
CA SER A 242 -9.89 13.50 8.25
C SER A 242 -10.39 12.30 7.45
N ARG A 243 -10.64 11.20 8.18
CA ARG A 243 -11.43 10.05 7.72
C ARG A 243 -12.83 10.58 7.38
N ARG A 244 -13.07 10.91 6.11
CA ARG A 244 -14.47 10.89 5.64
C ARG A 244 -14.96 9.45 5.82
N CYS A 245 -16.16 9.31 6.36
CA CYS A 245 -16.87 8.03 6.36
C CYS A 245 -16.96 7.58 4.89
N MET A 246 -16.27 6.49 4.54
CA MET A 246 -16.33 5.95 3.19
C MET A 246 -17.64 5.19 3.04
N ALA A 247 -18.40 5.50 1.99
CA ALA A 247 -19.71 4.91 1.76
C ALA A 247 -19.62 3.49 1.14
N LEU A 248 -18.44 3.08 0.68
CA LEU A 248 -18.17 1.78 0.06
C LEU A 248 -16.98 1.10 0.71
N ASP A 249 -17.07 -0.22 0.85
CA ASP A 249 -15.98 -1.07 1.30
C ASP A 249 -14.85 -1.10 0.25
N PRO A 250 -13.57 -1.27 0.67
CA PRO A 250 -12.45 -1.28 -0.25
C PRO A 250 -12.60 -2.29 -1.40
N ILE A 251 -13.21 -3.45 -1.15
CA ILE A 251 -13.43 -4.48 -2.17
C ILE A 251 -14.44 -4.03 -3.24
N ASP A 252 -15.48 -3.30 -2.85
CA ASP A 252 -16.47 -2.73 -3.76
C ASP A 252 -15.89 -1.55 -4.55
N GLN A 253 -15.03 -0.74 -3.92
CA GLN A 253 -14.31 0.31 -4.63
C GLN A 253 -13.33 -0.26 -5.66
N PHE A 254 -12.67 -1.37 -5.32
CA PHE A 254 -11.80 -2.10 -6.25
C PHE A 254 -12.62 -2.65 -7.42
N LEU A 255 -13.74 -3.33 -7.16
CA LEU A 255 -14.66 -3.79 -8.20
C LEU A 255 -15.09 -2.64 -9.12
N ALA A 256 -15.55 -1.53 -8.55
CA ALA A 256 -16.00 -0.37 -9.31
C ALA A 256 -14.89 0.20 -10.20
N THR A 257 -13.64 0.20 -9.70
CA THR A 257 -12.48 0.62 -10.49
C THR A 257 -12.21 -0.34 -11.65
N MET A 258 -12.21 -1.65 -11.40
CA MET A 258 -12.02 -2.68 -12.43
C MET A 258 -13.11 -2.63 -13.51
N MET A 259 -14.37 -2.47 -13.11
CA MET A 259 -15.52 -2.27 -14.01
C MET A 259 -15.32 -1.10 -14.96
N ARG A 260 -14.85 0.02 -14.44
CA ARG A 260 -14.59 1.20 -15.26
C ARG A 260 -13.40 1.02 -16.19
N LEU A 261 -12.32 0.38 -15.73
CA LEU A 261 -11.15 0.10 -16.57
C LEU A 261 -11.47 -0.88 -17.70
N LYS A 262 -12.32 -1.89 -17.45
CA LYS A 262 -12.61 -2.96 -18.41
C LYS A 262 -13.78 -2.68 -19.33
N VAL A 263 -14.90 -2.19 -18.80
CA VAL A 263 -16.16 -1.96 -19.54
C VAL A 263 -16.26 -0.52 -20.04
N GLY A 264 -15.52 0.42 -19.42
CA GLY A 264 -15.50 1.81 -19.87
C GLY A 264 -16.74 2.63 -19.49
N LEU A 265 -17.49 2.22 -18.46
CA LEU A 265 -18.71 2.90 -18.02
C LEU A 265 -18.46 4.33 -17.55
N TYR A 266 -19.42 5.24 -17.77
CA TYR A 266 -19.33 6.65 -17.36
C TYR A 266 -19.27 6.80 -15.83
N VAL A 267 -18.64 7.90 -15.35
CA VAL A 267 -18.49 8.18 -13.91
C VAL A 267 -19.87 8.31 -13.25
N GLN A 268 -20.82 8.90 -13.97
CA GLN A 268 -22.20 9.08 -13.51
C GLN A 268 -22.91 7.74 -13.31
N ASP A 269 -22.85 6.84 -14.30
CA ASP A 269 -23.46 5.50 -14.19
C ASP A 269 -22.84 4.68 -13.06
N MET A 270 -21.51 4.76 -12.90
CA MET A 270 -20.81 4.07 -11.84
C MET A 270 -21.21 4.59 -10.46
N ALA A 271 -21.37 5.91 -10.32
CA ALA A 271 -21.82 6.51 -9.07
C ALA A 271 -23.23 6.06 -8.70
N GLU A 272 -24.15 6.01 -9.67
CA GLU A 272 -25.52 5.54 -9.48
C GLU A 272 -25.57 4.06 -9.09
N ARG A 273 -24.88 3.19 -9.85
CA ARG A 273 -24.83 1.74 -9.60
C ARG A 273 -24.38 1.40 -8.18
N PHE A 274 -23.33 2.06 -7.71
CA PHE A 274 -22.75 1.80 -6.38
C PHE A 274 -23.39 2.66 -5.27
N GLY A 275 -24.36 3.52 -5.59
CA GLY A 275 -25.06 4.37 -4.61
C GLY A 275 -24.15 5.38 -3.92
N VAL A 276 -23.21 5.98 -4.67
CA VAL A 276 -22.28 7.00 -4.17
C VAL A 276 -22.38 8.29 -5.00
N SER A 277 -21.83 9.39 -4.49
CA SER A 277 -21.77 10.63 -5.28
C SER A 277 -20.74 10.51 -6.42
N VAL A 278 -20.99 11.21 -7.53
CA VAL A 278 -20.06 11.29 -8.67
C VAL A 278 -18.65 11.72 -8.24
N GLY A 279 -18.58 12.68 -7.30
CA GLY A 279 -17.32 13.11 -6.70
C GLY A 279 -16.63 12.02 -5.89
N ALA A 280 -17.36 11.24 -5.10
CA ALA A 280 -16.80 10.12 -4.34
C ALA A 280 -16.25 9.03 -5.26
N PHE A 281 -17.01 8.62 -6.29
CA PHE A 281 -16.55 7.62 -7.24
C PHE A 281 -15.31 8.10 -8.02
N SER A 282 -15.26 9.36 -8.45
CA SER A 282 -14.08 9.95 -9.11
C SER A 282 -12.82 9.87 -8.22
N GLN A 283 -12.99 10.14 -6.92
CA GLN A 283 -11.90 9.99 -5.93
C GLN A 283 -11.48 8.52 -5.79
N TYR A 284 -12.44 7.59 -5.65
CA TYR A 284 -12.14 6.16 -5.58
C TYR A 284 -11.36 5.69 -6.79
N PHE A 285 -11.88 5.96 -7.99
CA PHE A 285 -11.25 5.57 -9.24
C PHE A 285 -9.80 6.08 -9.35
N THR A 286 -9.58 7.38 -9.13
CA THR A 286 -8.23 7.96 -9.22
C THR A 286 -7.28 7.35 -8.20
N THR A 287 -7.75 7.17 -6.96
CA THR A 287 -6.91 6.65 -5.88
C THR A 287 -6.52 5.19 -6.14
N TRP A 288 -7.47 4.36 -6.58
CA TRP A 288 -7.22 2.96 -6.92
C TRP A 288 -6.33 2.81 -8.15
N VAL A 289 -6.49 3.63 -9.18
CA VAL A 289 -5.60 3.63 -10.35
C VAL A 289 -4.16 3.94 -9.95
N CYS A 290 -3.93 4.94 -9.09
CA CYS A 290 -2.60 5.24 -8.58
C CYS A 290 -2.00 4.09 -7.76
N LEU A 291 -2.81 3.43 -6.92
CA LEU A 291 -2.38 2.27 -6.15
C LEU A 291 -2.00 1.10 -7.08
N LEU A 292 -2.86 0.77 -8.04
CA LEU A 292 -2.62 -0.30 -9.00
C LEU A 292 -1.36 -0.03 -9.83
N TYR A 293 -1.17 1.21 -10.30
CA TYR A 293 0.04 1.59 -11.03
C TYR A 293 1.30 1.38 -10.19
N LYS A 294 1.29 1.80 -8.92
CA LYS A 294 2.44 1.65 -8.02
C LYS A 294 2.77 0.18 -7.75
N GLU A 295 1.75 -0.62 -7.46
CA GLU A 295 1.93 -2.00 -6.98
C GLU A 295 2.05 -3.03 -8.10
N LEU A 296 1.56 -2.74 -9.30
CA LEU A 296 1.58 -3.64 -10.46
C LEU A 296 2.57 -3.17 -11.55
N LYS A 297 3.40 -2.13 -11.30
CA LYS A 297 4.35 -1.59 -12.29
C LYS A 297 5.29 -2.66 -12.88
N GLU A 298 5.64 -3.66 -12.08
CA GLU A 298 6.60 -4.71 -12.45
C GLU A 298 5.93 -5.82 -13.29
N LEU A 299 4.61 -5.99 -13.17
CA LEU A 299 3.85 -6.98 -13.92
C LEU A 299 3.55 -6.52 -15.35
N ASN A 300 3.51 -5.20 -15.59
CA ASN A 300 3.32 -4.64 -16.91
C ASN A 300 4.19 -3.38 -17.06
N PRO A 301 5.43 -3.49 -17.56
CA PRO A 301 6.27 -2.33 -17.80
C PRO A 301 5.64 -1.46 -18.91
N PHE A 302 4.88 -0.45 -18.48
CA PHE A 302 4.27 0.49 -19.41
C PHE A 302 5.40 1.24 -20.13
N PRO A 303 5.39 1.30 -21.47
CA PRO A 303 6.43 2.00 -22.22
C PRO A 303 6.52 3.46 -21.78
N SER A 304 7.73 4.04 -21.81
CA SER A 304 7.91 5.45 -21.46
C SER A 304 7.08 6.35 -22.37
N ARG A 305 6.74 7.56 -21.90
CA ARG A 305 5.94 8.54 -22.65
C ARG A 305 6.51 8.77 -24.07
N ASP A 306 7.83 8.83 -24.17
CA ASP A 306 8.54 8.99 -25.45
C ASP A 306 8.31 7.81 -26.40
N VAL A 307 8.33 6.58 -25.88
CA VAL A 307 8.10 5.38 -26.67
C VAL A 307 6.64 5.32 -27.14
N ILE A 308 5.69 5.75 -26.29
CA ILE A 308 4.28 5.82 -26.66
C ILE A 308 4.06 6.88 -27.74
N GLN A 309 4.59 8.10 -27.57
CA GLN A 309 4.44 9.17 -28.54
C GLN A 309 5.05 8.82 -29.90
N ARG A 310 6.21 8.16 -29.92
CA ARG A 310 6.85 7.71 -31.17
C ARG A 310 6.07 6.63 -31.91
N ASN A 311 5.32 5.80 -31.19
CA ASN A 311 4.57 4.67 -31.76
C ASN A 311 3.06 4.93 -31.80
N MET A 312 2.61 6.16 -31.49
CA MET A 312 1.19 6.49 -31.45
C MET A 312 0.64 6.59 -32.89
N PRO A 313 -0.37 5.79 -33.27
CA PRO A 313 -0.99 5.89 -34.58
C PRO A 313 -1.60 7.27 -34.80
N ALA A 314 -1.44 7.83 -36.00
CA ALA A 314 -1.91 9.17 -36.33
C ALA A 314 -3.41 9.42 -36.06
N ILE A 315 -4.23 8.35 -36.08
CA ILE A 315 -5.68 8.42 -35.79
C ILE A 315 -6.00 8.74 -34.31
N ILE A 316 -5.05 8.53 -33.39
CA ILE A 316 -5.20 8.82 -31.96
C ILE A 316 -4.76 10.26 -31.63
N ILE A 317 -4.04 10.91 -32.55
CA ILE A 317 -3.48 12.26 -32.37
C ILE A 317 -4.55 13.36 -32.51
N THR A 318 -5.75 13.03 -32.99
CA THR A 318 -6.85 14.01 -33.12
C THR A 318 -7.59 14.26 -31.80
N ASP A 319 -7.27 15.41 -31.20
CA ASP A 319 -8.02 16.32 -30.30
C ASP A 319 -8.72 15.83 -29.02
N VAL A 320 -8.77 14.53 -28.69
CA VAL A 320 -9.50 14.09 -27.47
C VAL A 320 -8.57 13.57 -26.35
N PHE A 321 -7.32 13.22 -26.64
CA PHE A 321 -6.43 12.58 -25.64
C PHE A 321 -5.40 13.52 -24.97
N CYS A 322 -5.19 14.74 -25.46
CA CYS A 322 -4.22 15.68 -24.86
C CYS A 322 -4.56 16.03 -23.40
N LEU A 323 -5.84 15.99 -23.00
CA LEU A 323 -6.25 16.33 -21.64
C LEU A 323 -5.78 15.34 -20.55
N VAL A 324 -5.43 14.09 -20.91
CA VAL A 324 -5.01 13.07 -19.92
C VAL A 324 -3.50 13.09 -19.67
N LEU A 325 -2.70 13.57 -20.62
CA LEU A 325 -1.23 13.62 -20.50
C LEU A 325 -0.65 15.01 -20.18
N ASP A 326 -1.47 16.06 -20.27
CA ASP A 326 -1.00 17.45 -20.10
C ASP A 326 -1.29 18.05 -18.71
N ASN A 327 -1.80 17.26 -17.75
CA ASN A 327 -1.99 17.74 -16.37
C ASN A 327 -1.33 16.83 -15.33
N LYS A 328 0.01 16.92 -15.22
CA LYS A 328 0.74 17.26 -13.99
C LYS A 328 2.26 17.27 -14.24
N PRO A 329 3.02 18.12 -13.50
CA PRO A 329 4.45 18.30 -13.64
C PRO A 329 5.27 17.07 -13.28
#